data_AF-A0A0L6VG32-F1
#
_entry.id   AF-A0A0L6VG32-F1
#
_cell.length_a   1.000
_cell.length_b   1.000
_cell.length_c   1.000
_cell.angle_alpha   90.00
_cell.angle_beta   90.00
_cell.angle_gamma   90.00
#
_symmetry.space_group_name_H-M   'P 1'
#
loop_
_entity.id
_entity.type
_entity.pdbx_description
1 polymer ?
#
loop_
_entity_poly.entity_id
_entity_poly.type
_entity_poly.pdbx_seq_one_letter_code
_entity_poly.pdbx_strand_id
1 'polypeptide(L)'
;MYGDQPGKVEVNSNFYKFLVNTAHLVQCTNVVFVRKFKADNLKQLEMHYTKYSNSVSDLFEDVKIQPSHHFSLHIPQKLAAWGPLFGVSEFPVCQMTTKCPTI
;
A
#
# COMPACT_ATOMS: atom_id res chain seq x y z
N MET A 1 -19.62 16.33 -12.08
CA MET A 1 -18.99 15.17 -12.75
C MET A 1 -19.23 13.91 -11.91
N TYR A 2 -20.49 13.56 -11.65
CA TYR A 2 -20.84 12.34 -10.92
C TYR A 2 -21.15 11.28 -11.99
N GLY A 3 -20.23 10.34 -12.16
CA GLY A 3 -20.28 9.31 -13.18
C GLY A 3 -21.40 8.33 -12.91
N ASP A 4 -22.32 8.29 -13.85
CA ASP A 4 -23.50 7.45 -13.92
C ASP A 4 -23.12 5.95 -14.09
N GLN A 5 -23.92 5.08 -13.48
CA GLN A 5 -23.96 3.60 -13.59
C GLN A 5 -22.83 2.76 -12.93
N PRO A 6 -23.09 2.12 -11.77
CA PRO A 6 -22.11 1.28 -11.04
C PRO A 6 -21.82 -0.09 -11.69
N GLY A 7 -22.24 -0.34 -12.94
CA GLY A 7 -22.30 -1.69 -13.51
C GLY A 7 -21.40 -1.99 -14.72
N LYS A 8 -20.81 -0.97 -15.37
CA LYS A 8 -19.96 -1.16 -16.56
C LYS A 8 -18.66 -0.39 -16.42
N VAL A 9 -17.71 -0.97 -15.69
CA VAL A 9 -16.33 -0.51 -15.74
C VAL A 9 -15.67 -1.18 -16.94
N GLU A 10 -15.32 -0.38 -17.95
CA GLU A 10 -14.59 -0.89 -19.10
C GLU A 10 -13.18 -1.31 -18.66
N VAL A 11 -12.85 -2.59 -18.88
CA VAL A 11 -11.62 -3.24 -18.38
C VAL A 11 -10.34 -2.59 -18.92
N ASN A 12 -10.42 -1.84 -20.02
CA ASN A 12 -9.28 -1.15 -20.62
C ASN A 12 -9.19 0.34 -20.29
N SER A 13 -10.15 0.90 -19.55
CA SER A 13 -10.17 2.32 -19.19
C SER A 13 -9.06 2.65 -18.19
N ASN A 14 -8.51 3.88 -18.27
CA ASN A 14 -7.60 4.41 -17.26
C ASN A 14 -8.20 4.39 -15.86
N PHE A 15 -9.53 4.55 -15.74
CA PHE A 15 -10.23 4.44 -14.47
C PHE A 15 -10.15 3.02 -13.88
N TYR A 16 -10.30 1.98 -14.72
CA TYR A 16 -10.14 0.60 -14.27
C TYR A 16 -8.72 0.32 -13.81
N LYS A 17 -7.71 0.74 -14.60
CA LYS A 17 -6.30 0.61 -14.23
C LYS A 17 -6.01 1.28 -12.88
N PHE A 18 -6.56 2.48 -12.67
CA PHE A 18 -6.43 3.21 -11.41
C PHE A 18 -7.06 2.42 -10.25
N LEU A 19 -8.28 1.90 -10.40
CA LEU A 19 -8.94 1.10 -9.37
C LEU A 19 -8.16 -0.16 -9.00
N VAL A 20 -7.64 -0.89 -10.00
CA VAL A 20 -6.82 -2.09 -9.77
C VAL A 20 -5.52 -1.73 -9.05
N ASN A 21 -4.87 -0.64 -9.46
CA ASN A 21 -3.67 -0.13 -8.80
C ASN A 21 -3.94 0.23 -7.33
N THR A 22 -5.05 0.93 -7.05
CA THR A 22 -5.47 1.24 -5.68
C THR A 22 -5.77 -0.02 -4.88
N ALA A 23 -6.42 -1.02 -5.49
CA ALA A 23 -6.70 -2.29 -4.83
C ALA A 23 -5.40 -3.02 -4.44
N HIS A 24 -4.38 -3.02 -5.29
CA HIS A 24 -3.06 -3.57 -4.93
C HIS A 24 -2.43 -2.84 -3.74
N LEU A 25 -2.51 -1.50 -3.71
CA LEU A 25 -1.99 -0.72 -2.59
C LEU A 25 -2.74 -1.02 -1.28
N VAL A 26 -4.06 -1.11 -1.31
CA VAL A 26 -4.88 -1.48 -0.14
C VAL A 26 -4.51 -2.86 0.38
N GLN A 27 -4.25 -3.83 -0.50
CA GLN A 27 -3.81 -5.15 -0.08
C GLN A 27 -2.42 -5.15 0.57
N CYS A 28 -1.49 -4.34 0.06
CA CYS A 28 -0.21 -4.12 0.73
C CYS A 28 -0.40 -3.60 2.16
N THR A 29 -1.27 -2.60 2.33
CA THR A 29 -1.58 -2.02 3.64
C THR A 29 -2.21 -3.04 4.59
N ASN A 30 -3.15 -3.86 4.12
CA ASN A 30 -3.76 -4.93 4.90
C ASN A 30 -2.73 -5.93 5.43
N VAL A 31 -1.74 -6.29 4.61
CA VAL A 31 -0.65 -7.17 5.01
C VAL A 31 0.26 -6.52 6.05
N VAL A 32 0.61 -5.24 5.88
CA VAL A 32 1.47 -4.50 6.83
C VAL A 32 0.82 -4.43 8.23
N PHE A 33 -0.51 -4.28 8.29
CA PHE A 33 -1.26 -4.18 9.54
C PHE A 33 -1.80 -5.50 10.09
N VAL A 34 -1.38 -6.65 9.54
CA VAL A 34 -1.81 -7.94 10.05
C VAL A 34 -1.28 -8.21 11.46
N ARG A 35 -2.14 -8.63 12.38
CA ARG A 35 -1.73 -8.96 13.78
C ARG A 35 -0.88 -10.22 13.87
N LYS A 36 -1.10 -11.18 12.97
CA LYS A 36 -0.38 -12.45 12.91
C LYS A 36 0.32 -12.57 11.58
N PHE A 37 1.64 -12.57 11.61
CA PHE A 37 2.47 -12.62 10.43
C PHE A 37 2.79 -14.06 10.01
N LYS A 38 2.73 -14.34 8.71
CA LYS A 38 3.09 -15.63 8.09
C LYS A 38 4.00 -15.36 6.89
N ALA A 39 4.84 -16.33 6.54
CA ALA A 39 5.73 -16.21 5.37
C ALA A 39 4.95 -15.98 4.06
N ASP A 40 3.74 -16.51 3.93
CA ASP A 40 2.89 -16.27 2.75
C ASP A 40 2.46 -14.80 2.61
N ASN A 41 2.37 -14.05 3.72
CA ASN A 41 2.05 -12.64 3.69
C ASN A 41 3.18 -11.83 3.03
N LEU A 42 4.45 -12.23 3.22
CA LEU A 42 5.59 -11.58 2.53
C LEU A 42 5.46 -11.70 1.02
N LYS A 43 5.18 -12.92 0.54
CA LYS A 43 5.02 -13.19 -0.89
C LYS A 43 3.86 -12.40 -1.47
N GLN A 44 2.74 -12.30 -0.73
CA GLN A 44 1.59 -11.50 -1.14
C GLN A 44 1.93 -10.01 -1.21
N LEU A 45 2.64 -9.49 -0.20
CA LEU A 45 3.07 -8.09 -0.17
C LEU A 45 4.00 -7.77 -1.34
N GLU A 46 5.03 -8.58 -1.57
CA GLU A 46 5.96 -8.40 -2.69
C GLU A 46 5.21 -8.45 -4.03
N MET A 47 4.36 -9.45 -4.24
CA MET A 47 3.57 -9.57 -5.46
C MET A 47 2.67 -8.34 -5.69
N HIS A 48 1.92 -7.90 -4.67
CA HIS A 48 1.02 -6.75 -4.80
C HIS A 48 1.79 -5.44 -4.99
N TYR A 49 2.93 -5.27 -4.31
CA TYR A 49 3.75 -4.07 -4.43
C TYR A 49 4.41 -3.97 -5.81
N THR A 50 4.92 -5.08 -6.36
CA THR A 50 5.45 -5.12 -7.74
C THR A 50 4.35 -4.78 -8.76
N LYS A 51 3.15 -5.34 -8.61
CA LYS A 51 2.03 -5.03 -9.51
C LYS A 51 1.64 -3.55 -9.45
N TYR A 52 1.52 -2.98 -8.25
CA TYR A 52 1.30 -1.55 -8.05
C TYR A 52 2.39 -0.70 -8.72
N SER A 53 3.66 -1.01 -8.46
CA SER A 53 4.79 -0.23 -9.00
C SER A 53 4.82 -0.24 -10.53
N ASN A 54 4.54 -1.38 -11.14
CA ASN A 54 4.49 -1.49 -12.60
C ASN A 54 3.29 -0.72 -13.17
N SER A 55 2.10 -0.84 -12.56
CA SER A 55 0.91 -0.14 -13.06
C SER A 55 0.98 1.38 -12.86
N VAL A 56 1.74 1.87 -11.88
CA VAL A 56 1.96 3.32 -11.69
C VAL A 56 2.69 3.92 -12.89
N SER A 57 3.70 3.23 -13.43
CA SER A 57 4.41 3.66 -14.64
C SER A 57 3.51 3.70 -15.88
N ASP A 58 2.49 2.85 -15.95
CA ASP A 58 1.52 2.83 -17.05
C ASP A 58 0.40 3.89 -16.89
N LEU A 59 0.13 4.34 -15.67
CA LEU A 59 -0.95 5.28 -15.33
C LEU A 59 -0.51 6.74 -15.39
N PHE A 60 0.74 7.01 -15.08
CA PHE A 60 1.28 8.36 -14.97
C PHE A 60 2.57 8.46 -15.78
N GLU A 61 2.61 9.40 -16.72
CA GLU A 61 3.83 9.73 -17.44
C GLU A 61 4.79 10.48 -16.48
N ASP A 62 6.08 10.17 -16.55
CA ASP A 62 7.16 10.83 -15.78
C ASP A 62 7.01 10.76 -14.24
N VAL A 63 6.74 9.56 -13.70
CA VAL A 63 6.70 9.35 -12.24
C VAL A 63 8.09 9.51 -11.63
N LYS A 64 8.28 10.60 -10.90
CA LYS A 64 9.46 10.79 -10.05
C LYS A 64 9.39 9.89 -8.82
N ILE A 65 10.25 8.88 -8.76
CA ILE A 65 10.39 8.00 -7.59
C ILE A 65 10.91 8.82 -6.40
N GLN A 66 10.02 9.12 -5.46
CA GLN A 66 10.41 9.79 -4.22
C GLN A 66 11.12 8.80 -3.26
N PRO A 67 11.97 9.27 -2.34
CA PRO A 67 12.64 8.41 -1.34
C PRO A 67 11.68 7.55 -0.52
N SER A 68 10.45 8.01 -0.30
CA SER A 68 9.36 7.25 0.34
C SER A 68 8.98 5.97 -0.43
N HIS A 69 8.96 6.02 -1.77
CA HIS A 69 8.71 4.86 -2.62
C HIS A 69 9.86 3.85 -2.54
N HIS A 70 11.11 4.35 -2.51
CA HIS A 70 12.28 3.50 -2.34
C HIS A 70 12.30 2.84 -0.95
N PHE A 71 11.99 3.59 0.11
CA PHE A 71 11.91 3.04 1.47
C PHE A 71 10.85 1.93 1.59
N SER A 72 9.76 2.06 0.83
CA SER A 72 8.66 1.10 0.81
C SER A 72 9.06 -0.25 0.19
N LEU A 73 10.06 -0.28 -0.70
CA LEU A 73 10.63 -1.54 -1.23
C LEU A 73 11.28 -2.41 -0.15
N HIS A 74 11.72 -1.79 0.95
CA HIS A 74 12.36 -2.49 2.06
C HIS A 74 11.35 -2.94 3.15
N ILE A 75 10.05 -2.66 2.99
CA ILE A 75 9.02 -3.07 3.96
C ILE A 75 8.96 -4.60 4.14
N PRO A 76 9.00 -5.44 3.09
CA PRO A 76 9.02 -6.89 3.26
C PRO A 76 10.22 -7.38 4.10
N GLN A 77 11.40 -6.83 3.83
CA GLN A 77 12.63 -7.16 4.58
C GLN A 77 12.51 -6.76 6.07
N LYS A 78 11.90 -5.60 6.36
CA LYS A 78 11.63 -5.14 7.73
C LYS A 78 10.59 -6.00 8.43
N LEU A 79 9.52 -6.38 7.75
CA LEU A 79 8.51 -7.30 8.28
C LEU A 79 9.10 -8.68 8.59
N ALA A 80 10.02 -9.17 7.76
CA ALA A 80 10.72 -10.44 8.01
C ALA A 80 11.66 -10.35 9.22
N ALA A 81 12.36 -9.23 9.40
CA ALA A 81 13.31 -9.03 10.49
C ALA A 81 12.64 -8.71 11.84
N TRP A 82 11.58 -7.91 11.84
CA TRP A 82 10.95 -7.37 13.06
C TRP A 82 9.58 -7.98 13.37
N GLY A 83 8.98 -8.71 12.43
CA GLY A 83 7.59 -9.14 12.52
C GLY A 83 6.61 -8.02 12.18
N PRO A 84 5.32 -8.14 12.58
CA PRO A 84 4.29 -7.13 12.29
C PRO A 84 4.71 -5.71 12.65
N LEU A 85 4.70 -4.80 11.67
CA LEU A 85 5.12 -3.41 11.88
C LEU A 85 4.11 -2.58 12.69
N PHE A 86 2.89 -3.07 12.93
CA PHE A 86 1.88 -2.40 13.77
C PHE A 86 2.42 -2.05 15.17
N GLY A 87 3.28 -2.90 15.74
CA GLY A 87 3.90 -2.63 17.05
C GLY A 87 5.11 -1.69 17.02
N VAL A 88 5.62 -1.37 15.82
CA VAL A 88 6.85 -0.59 15.60
C VAL A 88 6.55 0.79 14.99
N SER A 89 5.43 0.94 14.29
CA SER A 89 5.04 2.17 13.59
C SER A 89 4.52 3.28 14.50
N GLU A 90 4.18 2.96 15.75
CA GLU A 90 3.65 3.93 16.71
C GLU A 90 4.60 4.04 17.90
N PHE A 91 5.13 5.24 18.12
CA PHE A 91 5.71 5.56 19.42
C PHE A 91 4.62 5.33 20.48
N PRO A 92 4.93 4.72 21.64
CA PRO A 92 3.93 4.41 22.68
C PRO A 92 3.06 5.62 23.09
N VAL A 93 3.62 6.82 22.95
CA VAL A 93 2.95 8.10 23.19
C VAL A 93 1.73 8.35 22.29
N CYS A 94 1.73 7.91 21.02
CA CYS A 94 0.62 8.17 20.10
C CYS A 94 -0.53 7.16 20.24
N GLN A 95 -0.29 5.99 20.84
CA GLN A 95 -1.34 5.00 21.14
C GLN A 95 -2.17 5.37 22.37
N MET A 96 -1.59 6.11 23.32
CA MET A 96 -2.23 6.40 24.61
C MET A 96 -3.00 7.73 24.63
N THR A 97 -2.84 8.61 23.65
CA THR A 97 -3.57 9.88 23.61
C THR A 97 -4.39 10.00 22.34
N THR A 98 -5.70 10.13 22.48
CA THR A 98 -6.63 10.59 21.43
C THR A 98 -6.37 12.06 21.00
N LYS A 99 -5.16 12.56 21.19
CA LYS A 99 -4.66 13.87 20.78
C LYS A 99 -3.16 13.74 20.51
N CYS A 100 -2.78 13.64 19.24
CA CYS A 100 -1.43 13.99 18.83
C CYS A 100 -1.28 15.51 18.91
N PRO A 101 -0.20 16.04 19.51
CA PRO A 101 0.14 17.45 19.36
C PRO A 101 0.73 17.65 17.96
N THR A 102 0.07 18.49 17.17
CA THR A 102 0.62 19.05 15.94
C THR A 102 1.87 19.84 16.30
N ILE A 103 3.01 19.52 15.65
CA ILE A 103 4.19 20.38 15.61
C ILE A 103 3.91 21.53 14.64
#